data_AF-A0A9Q1N431-F1
#
_entry.id   AF-A0A9Q1N431-F1
#
_cell.length_a   1.000
_cell.length_b   1.000
_cell.length_c   1.000
_cell.angle_alpha   90.00
_cell.angle_beta   90.00
_cell.angle_gamma   90.00
#
_symmetry.space_group_name_H-M   'P 1'
#
loop_
_entity.id
_entity.type
_entity.pdbx_description
1 polymer ?
#
loop_
_entity_poly.entity_id
_entity_poly.type
_entity_poly.pdbx_seq_one_letter_code
_entity_poly.pdbx_strand_id
1 'polypeptide(L)'
;MDLCSELQELIPEQQDRLKKLRSEHGKVQLGNMTVDMGIRFRGLSIPECQKVLPAAEPGGEPFPEGLLWLLLTGKVPSKEQVTSLSQELQSRATVPDHVYKTIDALIVTAHPMTQFATGVMALQVQSEIQKAYEKGIHKSKLWEPTYEDSMSLIAQVLLVAAYVYRRRPFCLHL
;
A
#
# COMPACT_ATOMS: atom_id res chain seq x y z
N MET A 1 -4.12 -7.86 -16.99
CA MET A 1 -2.80 -7.22 -17.09
C MET A 1 -2.31 -7.13 -15.67
N ASP A 2 -1.19 -7.78 -15.38
CA ASP A 2 -0.80 -8.05 -13.99
C ASP A 2 0.22 -7.02 -13.51
N LEU A 3 -0.10 -6.35 -12.40
CA LEU A 3 0.72 -5.30 -11.79
C LEU A 3 2.11 -5.82 -11.38
N CYS A 4 2.20 -7.09 -10.96
CA CYS A 4 3.47 -7.73 -10.61
C CYS A 4 4.42 -7.82 -11.82
N SER A 5 3.90 -8.13 -13.02
CA SER A 5 4.69 -8.22 -14.25
C SER A 5 5.24 -6.86 -14.66
N GLU A 6 4.43 -5.78 -14.57
CA GLU A 6 4.92 -4.43 -14.85
C GLU A 6 6.01 -3.98 -13.88
N LEU A 7 5.89 -4.33 -12.60
CA LEU A 7 6.93 -4.06 -11.61
C LEU A 7 8.22 -4.81 -11.93
N GLN A 8 8.13 -6.08 -12.34
CA GLN A 8 9.29 -6.89 -12.69
C GLN A 8 10.10 -6.28 -13.84
N GLU A 9 9.45 -5.67 -14.82
CA GLU A 9 10.11 -4.99 -15.95
C GLU A 9 10.80 -3.69 -15.53
N LEU A 10 10.19 -2.94 -14.61
CA LEU A 10 10.69 -1.62 -14.19
C LEU A 10 11.83 -1.70 -13.16
N ILE A 11 11.87 -2.75 -12.34
CA ILE A 11 12.84 -2.89 -11.24
C ILE A 11 14.31 -2.84 -11.74
N PRO A 12 14.72 -3.58 -12.79
CA PRO A 12 16.10 -3.54 -13.27
C PRO A 12 16.53 -2.15 -13.75
N GLU A 13 15.66 -1.45 -14.47
CA GLU A 13 15.92 -0.09 -14.95
C GLU A 13 16.16 0.87 -13.78
N GLN A 14 15.32 0.82 -12.75
CA GLN A 14 15.47 1.66 -11.56
C GLN A 14 16.71 1.28 -10.74
N GLN A 15 17.06 -0.01 -10.66
CA GLN A 15 18.30 -0.46 -10.01
C GLN A 15 19.54 0.09 -10.71
N ASP A 16 19.57 0.07 -12.04
CA ASP A 16 20.71 0.58 -12.80
C ASP A 16 20.80 2.10 -12.75
N ARG A 17 19.66 2.79 -12.76
CA ARG A 17 19.62 4.24 -12.50
C ARG A 17 20.18 4.58 -11.11
N LEU A 18 19.83 3.81 -10.08
CA LEU A 18 20.36 4.01 -8.73
C LEU A 18 21.87 3.74 -8.66
N LYS A 19 22.36 2.69 -9.36
CA LYS A 19 23.80 2.40 -9.46
C LYS A 19 24.55 3.55 -10.12
N LYS A 20 24.05 4.07 -11.25
CA LYS A 20 24.62 5.24 -11.96
C LYS A 20 24.65 6.49 -11.09
N LEU A 21 23.53 6.80 -10.43
CA LEU A 21 23.45 7.93 -9.50
C LEU A 21 24.46 7.80 -8.36
N ARG A 22 24.61 6.59 -7.80
CA ARG A 22 25.59 6.34 -6.73
C ARG A 22 27.03 6.47 -7.23
N SER A 23 27.35 5.99 -8.43
CA SER A 23 28.71 6.08 -8.99
C SER A 23 29.09 7.50 -9.38
N GLU A 24 28.15 8.24 -9.96
CA GLU A 24 28.41 9.58 -10.52
C GLU A 24 28.24 10.69 -9.48
N HIS A 25 27.23 10.58 -8.61
CA HIS A 25 26.79 11.68 -7.73
C HIS A 25 26.78 11.30 -6.23
N GLY A 26 27.34 10.14 -5.84
CA GLY A 26 27.25 9.61 -4.48
C GLY A 26 27.88 10.46 -3.36
N LYS A 27 28.68 11.48 -3.70
CA LYS A 27 29.29 12.43 -2.74
C LYS A 27 28.78 13.87 -2.88
N VAL A 28 27.80 14.10 -3.76
CA VAL A 28 27.27 15.45 -4.00
C VAL A 28 26.36 15.84 -2.83
N GLN A 29 26.60 17.02 -2.25
CA GLN A 29 25.73 17.57 -1.20
C GLN A 29 24.42 18.07 -1.83
N LEU A 30 23.28 17.59 -1.32
CA LEU A 30 21.95 17.82 -1.91
C LEU A 30 21.24 19.08 -1.40
N GLY A 31 21.83 19.82 -0.45
CA GLY A 31 21.33 21.12 0.02
C GLY A 31 20.87 21.15 1.49
N ASN A 32 20.38 22.31 1.93
CA ASN A 32 19.87 22.57 3.28
C ASN A 32 18.33 22.42 3.32
N MET A 33 17.79 21.85 4.40
CA MET A 33 16.34 21.59 4.56
C MET A 33 15.58 22.86 4.99
N THR A 34 14.52 23.24 4.26
CA THR A 34 13.53 24.28 4.62
C THR A 34 12.13 23.68 4.76
N VAL A 35 11.19 24.43 5.39
CA VAL A 35 9.87 23.93 5.82
C VAL A 35 8.85 23.78 4.67
N ASP A 36 9.03 24.52 3.57
CA ASP A 36 8.04 24.62 2.48
C ASP A 36 8.26 23.60 1.35
N MET A 37 8.21 22.30 1.67
CA MET A 37 8.18 21.25 0.65
C MET A 37 6.80 20.60 0.56
N GLY A 38 6.11 20.85 -0.56
CA GLY A 38 4.85 20.18 -0.89
C GLY A 38 5.07 18.73 -1.35
N ILE A 39 4.02 17.90 -1.21
CA ILE A 39 4.04 16.49 -1.61
C ILE A 39 3.78 16.39 -3.13
N ARG A 40 4.59 15.58 -3.82
CA ARG A 40 4.37 15.18 -5.22
C ARG A 40 4.36 13.66 -5.32
N PHE A 41 3.34 13.09 -5.96
CA PHE A 41 3.23 11.66 -6.20
C PHE A 41 3.88 11.32 -7.54
N ARG A 42 5.09 10.75 -7.51
CA ARG A 42 5.88 10.39 -8.71
C ARG A 42 6.04 11.55 -9.71
N GLY A 43 6.17 12.78 -9.20
CA GLY A 43 6.34 14.00 -10.00
C GLY A 43 5.04 14.75 -10.29
N LEU A 44 3.88 14.10 -10.14
CA LEU A 44 2.57 14.71 -10.30
C LEU A 44 2.11 15.40 -9.02
N SER A 45 1.57 16.61 -9.17
CA SER A 45 0.87 17.32 -8.10
C SER A 45 -0.55 16.76 -7.91
N ILE A 46 -1.17 17.05 -6.76
CA ILE A 46 -2.56 16.65 -6.46
C ILE A 46 -3.56 17.05 -7.58
N PRO A 47 -3.58 18.30 -8.09
CA PRO A 47 -4.52 18.67 -9.15
C PRO A 47 -4.23 18.01 -10.49
N GLU A 48 -2.97 17.63 -10.76
CA GLU A 48 -2.63 16.84 -11.95
C GLU A 48 -3.12 15.40 -11.80
N CYS A 49 -2.97 14.81 -10.61
CA CYS A 49 -3.49 13.48 -10.30
C CYS A 49 -5.01 13.42 -10.48
N GLN A 50 -5.77 14.41 -10.01
CA GLN A 50 -7.21 14.48 -10.18
C GLN A 50 -7.67 14.56 -11.65
N LYS A 51 -6.82 15.11 -12.54
CA LYS A 51 -7.14 15.21 -13.97
C LYS A 51 -6.83 13.93 -14.76
N VAL A 52 -5.76 13.24 -14.40
CA VAL A 52 -5.25 12.08 -15.18
C VAL A 52 -5.73 10.74 -14.64
N LEU A 53 -6.03 10.64 -13.34
CA LEU A 53 -6.44 9.38 -12.74
C LEU A 53 -7.89 9.05 -13.09
N PRO A 54 -8.21 7.76 -13.32
CA PRO A 54 -9.58 7.33 -13.47
C PRO A 54 -10.41 7.67 -12.23
N ALA A 55 -11.61 8.24 -12.45
CA ALA A 55 -12.60 8.53 -11.42
C ALA A 55 -13.94 7.85 -11.77
N ALA A 56 -14.79 7.65 -10.76
CA ALA A 56 -16.12 7.07 -10.93
C ALA A 56 -17.05 7.95 -11.78
N GLU A 57 -16.93 9.27 -11.61
CA GLU A 57 -17.66 10.28 -12.38
C GLU A 57 -16.67 11.30 -12.99
N PRO A 58 -16.98 11.89 -14.17
CA PRO A 58 -16.14 12.93 -14.75
C PRO A 58 -16.12 14.18 -13.85
N GLY A 59 -14.99 14.40 -13.15
CA GLY A 59 -14.82 15.47 -12.16
C GLY A 59 -14.96 15.03 -10.70
N GLY A 60 -15.16 13.73 -10.44
CA GLY A 60 -15.17 13.15 -9.10
C GLY A 60 -13.79 12.85 -8.53
N GLU A 61 -13.76 12.30 -7.31
CA GLU A 61 -12.52 11.87 -6.66
C GLU A 61 -11.86 10.69 -7.41
N PRO A 62 -10.52 10.68 -7.55
CA PRO A 62 -9.80 9.61 -8.21
C PRO A 62 -9.84 8.32 -7.39
N PHE A 63 -9.86 7.17 -8.08
CA PHE A 63 -9.83 5.87 -7.39
C PHE A 63 -8.52 5.68 -6.61
N PRO A 64 -8.57 5.24 -5.34
CA PRO A 64 -7.37 4.95 -4.56
C PRO A 64 -6.52 3.84 -5.19
N GLU A 65 -7.13 2.90 -5.90
CA GLU A 65 -6.45 1.88 -6.70
C GLU A 65 -5.63 2.48 -7.84
N GLY A 66 -6.15 3.53 -8.49
CA GLY A 66 -5.44 4.25 -9.53
C GLY A 66 -4.22 5.00 -9.00
N LEU A 67 -4.34 5.56 -7.79
CA LEU A 67 -3.22 6.17 -7.09
C LEU A 67 -2.18 5.13 -6.68
N LEU A 68 -2.59 3.98 -6.16
CA LEU A 68 -1.69 2.87 -5.80
C LEU A 68 -0.89 2.41 -7.03
N TRP A 69 -1.54 2.26 -8.18
CA TRP A 69 -0.88 1.93 -9.43
C TRP A 69 0.17 2.97 -9.84
N LEU A 70 -0.19 4.26 -9.78
CA LEU A 70 0.73 5.36 -10.07
C LEU A 70 1.95 5.33 -9.14
N LEU A 71 1.76 5.07 -7.85
CA LEU A 71 2.86 5.01 -6.88
C LEU A 71 3.80 3.83 -7.15
N LEU A 72 3.27 2.68 -7.57
CA LEU A 72 4.03 1.47 -7.83
C LEU A 72 4.77 1.53 -9.17
N THR A 73 4.07 1.87 -10.26
CA THR A 73 4.61 1.82 -11.63
C THR A 73 5.17 3.16 -12.12
N GLY A 74 4.74 4.28 -11.53
CA GLY A 74 5.04 5.62 -12.06
C GLY A 74 4.28 5.98 -13.34
N LYS A 75 3.34 5.13 -13.78
CA LYS A 75 2.52 5.33 -14.99
C LYS A 75 1.06 5.55 -14.60
N VAL A 76 0.33 6.31 -15.43
CA VAL A 76 -1.12 6.50 -15.25
C VAL A 76 -1.85 5.25 -15.72
N PRO A 77 -2.67 4.60 -14.87
CA PRO A 77 -3.37 3.38 -15.23
C PRO A 77 -4.56 3.63 -16.17
N SER A 78 -4.91 2.62 -16.95
CA SER A 78 -6.17 2.56 -17.69
C SER A 78 -7.34 2.16 -16.77
N LYS A 79 -8.58 2.42 -17.21
CA LYS A 79 -9.79 2.00 -16.46
C LYS A 79 -9.85 0.48 -16.25
N GLU A 80 -9.38 -0.29 -17.23
CA GLU A 80 -9.34 -1.75 -17.14
C GLU A 80 -8.32 -2.23 -16.12
N GLN A 81 -7.14 -1.61 -16.06
CA GLN A 81 -6.11 -1.90 -15.05
C GLN A 81 -6.62 -1.59 -13.63
N VAL A 82 -7.31 -0.46 -13.45
CA VAL A 82 -7.92 -0.12 -12.15
C VAL A 82 -8.98 -1.15 -11.76
N THR A 83 -9.84 -1.56 -12.69
CA THR A 83 -10.90 -2.55 -12.42
C THR A 83 -10.31 -3.92 -12.05
N SER A 84 -9.27 -4.34 -12.76
CA SER A 84 -8.53 -5.57 -12.46
C SER A 84 -7.88 -5.51 -11.07
N LEU A 85 -7.30 -4.36 -10.71
CA LEU A 85 -6.69 -4.17 -9.39
C LEU A 85 -7.74 -4.19 -8.28
N SER A 86 -8.91 -3.58 -8.49
CA SER A 86 -10.01 -3.63 -7.54
C SER A 86 -10.51 -5.06 -7.31
N GLN A 87 -10.61 -5.88 -8.37
CA GLN A 87 -10.96 -7.30 -8.25
C GLN A 87 -9.90 -8.10 -7.49
N GLU A 88 -8.62 -7.83 -7.76
CA GLU A 88 -7.50 -8.48 -7.06
C GLU A 88 -7.56 -8.16 -5.56
N LEU A 89 -7.68 -6.87 -5.20
CA LEU A 89 -7.82 -6.44 -3.81
C LEU A 89 -9.04 -7.07 -3.13
N GLN A 90 -10.17 -7.16 -3.84
CA GLN A 90 -11.37 -7.79 -3.30
C GLN A 90 -11.18 -9.29 -3.03
N SER A 91 -10.48 -10.02 -3.91
CA SER A 91 -10.20 -11.45 -3.69
C SER A 91 -9.26 -11.70 -2.51
N ARG A 92 -8.32 -10.77 -2.25
CA ARG A 92 -7.39 -10.79 -1.13
C ARG A 92 -7.99 -10.30 0.19
N ALA A 93 -9.18 -9.69 0.17
CA ALA A 93 -9.88 -9.16 1.34
C ALA A 93 -10.49 -10.26 2.22
N THR A 94 -9.71 -11.31 2.54
CA THR A 94 -10.10 -12.37 3.47
C THR A 94 -9.28 -12.22 4.74
N VAL A 95 -9.96 -12.01 5.87
CA VAL A 95 -9.32 -11.88 7.19
C VAL A 95 -9.64 -13.12 8.02
N PRO A 96 -8.63 -13.81 8.56
CA PRO A 96 -8.84 -15.02 9.36
C PRO A 96 -9.46 -14.71 10.73
N ASP A 97 -10.26 -15.65 11.25
CA ASP A 97 -11.03 -15.47 12.49
C ASP A 97 -10.19 -15.13 13.72
N HIS A 98 -8.93 -15.60 13.78
CA HIS A 98 -8.05 -15.31 14.92
C HIS A 98 -7.76 -13.82 15.06
N VAL A 99 -7.82 -13.05 13.97
CA VAL A 99 -7.62 -11.59 13.99
C VAL A 99 -8.77 -10.92 14.72
N TYR A 100 -10.02 -11.28 14.40
CA TYR A 100 -11.19 -10.75 15.11
C TYR A 100 -11.17 -11.13 16.58
N LYS A 101 -10.84 -12.39 16.91
CA LYS A 101 -10.70 -12.83 18.30
C LYS A 101 -9.62 -12.07 19.08
N THR A 102 -8.51 -11.72 18.41
CA THR A 102 -7.42 -10.94 19.02
C THR A 102 -7.87 -9.51 19.32
N ILE A 103 -8.61 -8.90 18.40
CA ILE A 103 -9.22 -7.58 18.62
C ILE A 103 -10.25 -7.68 19.75
N ASP A 104 -11.07 -8.73 19.77
CA ASP A 104 -12.11 -8.96 20.78
C ASP A 104 -11.57 -9.18 22.19
N ALA A 105 -10.35 -9.69 22.32
CA ALA A 105 -9.66 -9.83 23.60
C ALA A 105 -9.27 -8.48 24.24
N LEU A 106 -9.22 -7.40 23.45
CA LEU A 106 -8.95 -6.05 23.98
C LEU A 106 -10.19 -5.45 24.66
N ILE A 107 -9.94 -4.59 25.65
CA ILE A 107 -10.99 -3.81 26.32
C ILE A 107 -11.75 -2.93 25.30
N VAL A 108 -13.08 -2.86 25.42
CA VAL A 108 -13.96 -2.13 24.48
C VAL A 108 -13.65 -0.62 24.48
N THR A 109 -13.13 -0.08 25.58
CA THR A 109 -12.72 1.32 25.72
C THR A 109 -11.34 1.63 25.16
N ALA A 110 -10.59 0.62 24.67
CA ALA A 110 -9.28 0.82 24.09
C ALA A 110 -9.36 1.78 22.89
N HIS A 111 -8.35 2.64 22.75
CA HIS A 111 -8.28 3.59 21.65
C HIS A 111 -8.35 2.85 20.29
N PRO A 112 -9.09 3.36 19.29
CA PRO A 112 -9.29 2.67 18.01
C PRO A 112 -7.97 2.36 17.30
N MET A 113 -6.97 3.26 17.38
CA MET A 113 -5.64 3.00 16.83
C MET A 113 -4.94 1.82 17.50
N THR A 114 -5.17 1.56 18.79
CA THR A 114 -4.60 0.40 19.50
C THR A 114 -5.25 -0.90 19.02
N GLN A 115 -6.57 -0.91 18.89
CA GLN A 115 -7.30 -2.07 18.35
C GLN A 115 -6.89 -2.36 16.91
N PHE A 116 -6.77 -1.31 16.10
CA PHE A 116 -6.33 -1.38 14.72
C PHE A 116 -4.89 -1.91 14.59
N ALA A 117 -3.93 -1.32 15.31
CA ALA A 117 -2.54 -1.78 15.29
C ALA A 117 -2.42 -3.24 15.75
N THR A 118 -3.17 -3.64 16.78
CA THR A 118 -3.19 -5.03 17.25
C THR A 118 -3.76 -5.98 16.20
N GLY A 119 -4.83 -5.56 15.50
CA GLY A 119 -5.38 -6.32 14.36
C GLY A 119 -4.37 -6.50 13.23
N VAL A 120 -3.62 -5.46 12.89
CA VAL A 120 -2.53 -5.52 11.90
C VAL A 120 -1.42 -6.48 12.35
N MET A 121 -1.04 -6.45 13.62
CA MET A 121 -0.06 -7.41 14.17
C MET A 121 -0.57 -8.86 14.12
N ALA A 122 -1.88 -9.09 14.30
CA ALA A 122 -2.46 -10.43 14.18
C ALA A 122 -2.47 -10.95 12.73
N LEU A 123 -2.52 -10.06 11.73
CA LEU A 123 -2.39 -10.41 10.32
C LEU A 123 -0.95 -10.85 9.96
N GLN A 124 0.06 -10.34 10.67
CA GLN A 124 1.47 -10.66 10.43
C GLN A 124 1.75 -12.17 10.43
N VAL A 125 0.98 -12.98 11.17
CA VAL A 125 1.13 -14.45 11.24
C VAL A 125 1.08 -15.11 9.85
N GLN A 126 0.35 -14.52 8.91
CA GLN A 126 0.23 -15.06 7.55
C GLN A 126 1.33 -14.61 6.60
N SER A 127 2.19 -13.68 7.00
CA SER A 127 3.22 -13.05 6.18
C SER A 127 4.03 -14.06 5.34
N GLU A 128 4.05 -13.82 4.04
CA GLU A 128 4.82 -14.58 3.07
C GLU A 128 6.28 -14.14 3.06
N ILE A 129 6.58 -12.85 3.29
CA ILE A 129 7.97 -12.38 3.35
C ILE A 129 8.73 -13.04 4.49
N GLN A 130 8.10 -13.18 5.66
CA GLN A 130 8.72 -13.85 6.80
C GLN A 130 9.07 -15.31 6.45
N LYS A 131 8.10 -16.05 5.89
CA LYS A 131 8.30 -17.46 5.48
C LYS A 131 9.33 -17.61 4.37
N ALA A 132 9.34 -16.70 3.40
CA ALA A 132 10.28 -16.72 2.29
C ALA A 132 11.71 -16.38 2.75
N TYR A 133 11.84 -15.45 3.69
CA TYR A 133 13.11 -15.07 4.28
C TYR A 133 13.72 -16.22 5.11
N GLU A 134 12.91 -16.88 5.93
CA GLU A 134 13.32 -18.07 6.71
C GLU A 134 13.79 -19.23 5.81
N LYS A 135 13.21 -19.36 4.60
CA LYS A 135 13.63 -20.34 3.58
C LYS A 135 14.92 -19.95 2.83
N GLY A 136 15.50 -18.78 3.10
CA GLY A 136 16.75 -18.34 2.49
C GLY A 136 16.60 -17.78 1.07
N ILE A 137 15.53 -17.04 0.78
CA ILE A 137 15.34 -16.40 -0.53
C ILE A 137 16.50 -15.43 -0.87
N HIS A 138 16.89 -15.40 -2.15
CA HIS A 138 17.93 -14.48 -2.63
C HIS A 138 17.47 -13.02 -2.55
N LYS A 139 18.38 -12.10 -2.20
CA LYS A 139 18.10 -10.67 -2.02
C LYS A 139 17.41 -10.02 -3.23
N SER A 140 17.72 -10.48 -4.45
CA SER A 140 17.11 -9.94 -5.68
C SER A 140 15.62 -10.28 -5.83
N LYS A 141 15.12 -11.30 -5.13
CA LYS A 141 13.72 -11.74 -5.20
C LYS A 141 12.89 -11.34 -3.99
N LEU A 142 13.46 -10.62 -3.02
CA LEU A 142 12.74 -10.18 -1.83
C LEU A 142 11.51 -9.32 -2.15
N TRP A 143 11.52 -8.61 -3.28
CA TRP A 143 10.40 -7.77 -3.70
C TRP A 143 9.14 -8.59 -4.03
N GLU A 144 9.28 -9.83 -4.49
CA GLU A 144 8.16 -10.71 -4.87
C GLU A 144 7.25 -11.00 -3.66
N PRO A 145 7.72 -11.60 -2.54
CA PRO A 145 6.88 -11.82 -1.37
C PRO A 145 6.53 -10.52 -0.64
N THR A 146 7.33 -9.45 -0.78
CA THR A 146 6.98 -8.14 -0.23
C THR A 146 5.76 -7.56 -0.95
N TYR A 147 5.67 -7.73 -2.26
CA TYR A 147 4.52 -7.31 -3.06
C TYR A 147 3.26 -8.06 -2.63
N GLU A 148 3.34 -9.38 -2.51
CA GLU A 148 2.21 -10.22 -2.08
C GLU A 148 1.69 -9.83 -0.69
N ASP A 149 2.58 -9.64 0.27
CA ASP A 149 2.21 -9.20 1.63
C ASP A 149 1.63 -7.78 1.63
N SER A 150 2.20 -6.86 0.84
CA SER A 150 1.72 -5.48 0.78
C SER A 150 0.32 -5.38 0.18
N MET A 151 0.06 -6.12 -0.91
CA MET A 151 -1.24 -6.18 -1.56
C MET A 151 -2.30 -6.81 -0.65
N SER A 152 -1.94 -7.91 0.02
CA SER A 152 -2.82 -8.59 0.97
C SER A 152 -3.14 -7.70 2.17
N LEU A 153 -2.14 -6.98 2.69
CA LEU A 153 -2.32 -6.04 3.79
C LEU A 153 -3.24 -4.87 3.41
N ILE A 154 -3.06 -4.25 2.24
CA ILE A 154 -3.91 -3.15 1.75
C ILE A 154 -5.38 -3.59 1.65
N ALA A 155 -5.63 -4.83 1.20
CA ALA A 155 -6.98 -5.37 1.13
C ALA A 155 -7.59 -5.64 2.52
N GLN A 156 -6.83 -6.27 3.41
CA GLN A 156 -7.29 -6.72 4.73
C GLN A 156 -7.44 -5.58 5.74
N VAL A 157 -6.61 -4.53 5.63
CA VAL A 157 -6.59 -3.42 6.59
C VAL A 157 -7.90 -2.65 6.63
N LEU A 158 -8.59 -2.54 5.47
CA LEU A 158 -9.90 -1.90 5.37
C LEU A 158 -10.98 -2.68 6.15
N LEU A 159 -10.94 -4.01 6.11
CA LEU A 159 -11.87 -4.85 6.86
C LEU A 159 -11.60 -4.77 8.36
N VAL A 160 -10.33 -4.80 8.78
CA VAL A 160 -9.95 -4.63 10.18
C VAL A 160 -10.40 -3.25 10.70
N ALA A 161 -10.18 -2.19 9.92
CA ALA A 161 -10.63 -0.84 10.28
C ALA A 161 -12.17 -0.76 10.40
N ALA A 162 -12.90 -1.32 9.43
CA ALA A 162 -14.37 -1.36 9.46
C ALA A 162 -14.90 -2.15 10.67
N TYR A 163 -14.23 -3.24 11.05
CA TYR A 163 -14.57 -4.04 12.22
C TYR A 163 -14.36 -3.26 13.52
N VAL A 164 -13.21 -2.61 13.69
CA VAL A 164 -12.91 -1.74 14.86
C VAL A 164 -13.94 -0.60 14.95
N TYR A 165 -14.31 -0.01 13.82
CA TYR A 165 -15.32 1.05 13.76
C TYR A 165 -16.70 0.56 14.22
N ARG A 166 -17.14 -0.63 13.77
CA ARG A 166 -18.43 -1.24 14.14
C ARG A 166 -18.50 -1.69 15.59
N ARG A 167 -17.38 -2.20 16.13
CA ARG A 167 -17.30 -2.70 17.51
C ARG A 167 -17.39 -1.57 18.53
N ARG A 168 -16.97 -0.35 18.17
CA ARG A 168 -17.11 0.80 19.05
C ARG A 168 -18.59 1.21 19.11
N PRO A 169 -19.22 1.23 20.30
CA PRO A 169 -20.48 1.93 20.43
C PRO A 169 -20.20 3.39 20.08
N PHE A 170 -20.77 3.87 18.97
CA PHE A 170 -20.71 5.28 18.64
C PHE A 170 -21.28 6.04 19.82
N CYS A 171 -20.44 6.83 20.47
CA CYS A 171 -20.88 7.91 21.33
C CYS A 171 -21.64 8.87 20.42
N LEU A 172 -22.97 8.71 20.38
CA LEU A 172 -23.97 9.59 19.76
C LEU A 172 -23.96 10.95 20.49
N HIS A 173 -22.85 11.67 20.44
CA HIS A 173 -22.72 13.05 20.96
C HIS A 173 -22.02 13.91 19.89
N LEU A 174 -22.60 13.91 18.68
CA LEU A 174 -22.45 14.99 17.70
C LEU A 174 -23.79 15.70 17.59
#